data_AF-A0A2V9ARX0-F1
#
_entry.id   AF-A0A2V9ARX0-F1
#
_cell.length_a   1.000
_cell.length_b   1.000
_cell.length_c   1.000
_cell.angle_alpha   90.00
_cell.angle_beta   90.00
_cell.angle_gamma   90.00
#
_symmetry.space_group_name_H-M   'P 1'
#
loop_
_entity.id
_entity.type
_entity.pdbx_description
1 polymer ?
#
loop_
_entity_poly.entity_id
_entity_poly.type
_entity_poly.pdbx_seq_one_letter_code
_entity_poly.pdbx_strand_id
1 'polypeptide(L)'
;MNDHGGMEHFADSSRFPECTPSFSSLSALVALFLFISGLGAQLVSAQSRRMELNDMAKIVSVSDPQISPDGKSIVIVVSRANLEQDRNERELVQFSGRYSSPDGC
;
A
#
# COMPACT_ATOMS: atom_id res chain seq x y z
N MET A 1 -54.94 -34.91 -12.67
CA MET A 1 -55.88 -34.56 -13.74
C MET A 1 -55.49 -33.19 -14.28
N ASN A 2 -55.23 -32.90 -15.55
CA ASN A 2 -55.14 -33.60 -16.83
C ASN A 2 -54.22 -32.66 -17.66
N ASP A 3 -53.13 -33.12 -18.28
CA ASP A 3 -53.02 -33.65 -19.66
C ASP A 3 -53.72 -32.84 -20.78
N HIS A 4 -53.15 -32.98 -21.98
CA HIS A 4 -53.47 -32.44 -23.31
C HIS A 4 -52.68 -31.15 -23.65
N GLY A 5 -51.84 -31.06 -24.68
CA GLY A 5 -51.62 -31.91 -25.86
C GLY A 5 -51.37 -30.99 -27.08
N GLY A 6 -50.56 -31.45 -28.05
CA GLY A 6 -50.37 -30.84 -29.38
C GLY A 6 -49.31 -29.74 -29.41
N MET A 7 -48.19 -29.86 -30.15
CA MET A 7 -48.09 -29.73 -31.62
C MET A 7 -48.85 -28.47 -32.08
N GLU A 8 -48.22 -27.47 -32.70
CA GLU A 8 -47.76 -27.52 -34.08
C GLU A 8 -46.71 -26.41 -34.38
N HIS A 9 -46.12 -26.54 -35.57
CA HIS A 9 -45.71 -25.44 -36.44
C HIS A 9 -44.39 -24.73 -36.15
N PHE A 10 -43.34 -25.38 -36.65
CA PHE A 10 -42.30 -24.73 -37.44
C PHE A 10 -42.87 -23.60 -38.31
N ALA A 11 -42.54 -22.37 -37.97
CA ALA A 11 -42.66 -21.20 -38.83
C ALA A 11 -41.29 -20.53 -38.91
N ASP A 12 -40.67 -20.77 -40.06
CA ASP A 12 -39.66 -19.92 -40.68
C ASP A 12 -40.18 -18.49 -40.82
N SER A 13 -39.47 -17.50 -40.28
CA SER A 13 -39.42 -16.17 -40.88
C SER A 13 -38.28 -15.35 -40.29
N SER A 14 -37.12 -15.48 -40.91
CA SER A 14 -36.25 -14.39 -41.37
C SER A 14 -36.41 -12.98 -40.76
N ARG A 15 -35.23 -12.40 -40.46
CA ARG A 15 -34.83 -11.00 -40.72
C ARG A 15 -34.66 -10.11 -39.48
N PHE A 16 -33.49 -10.23 -38.85
CA PHE A 16 -32.81 -9.06 -38.29
C PHE A 16 -31.43 -8.94 -38.94
N PRO A 17 -31.10 -7.82 -39.62
CA PRO A 17 -29.75 -7.57 -40.09
C PRO A 17 -28.88 -7.28 -38.86
N GLU A 18 -27.91 -8.15 -38.59
CA GLU A 18 -26.89 -7.88 -37.59
C GLU A 18 -26.00 -6.73 -38.08
N CYS A 19 -26.07 -5.60 -37.37
CA CYS A 19 -25.14 -4.49 -37.54
C CYS A 19 -23.81 -4.91 -36.91
N THR A 20 -22.90 -5.49 -37.69
CA THR A 20 -21.52 -5.71 -37.23
C THR A 20 -20.73 -4.42 -37.39
N PRO A 21 -20.24 -3.77 -36.31
CA PRO A 21 -19.21 -2.76 -36.46
C PRO A 21 -17.89 -3.44 -36.86
N SER A 22 -17.21 -2.81 -37.81
CA SER A 22 -15.90 -3.18 -38.36
C SER A 22 -14.85 -3.41 -37.26
N PHE A 23 -14.42 -4.66 -37.06
CA PHE A 23 -13.44 -5.09 -36.06
C PHE A 23 -11.97 -4.93 -36.51
N SER A 24 -11.65 -3.94 -37.35
CA SER A 24 -10.25 -3.73 -37.79
C SER A 24 -9.40 -2.92 -36.81
N SER A 25 -10.01 -2.26 -35.80
CA SER A 25 -9.29 -1.39 -34.85
C SER A 25 -8.96 -2.03 -33.49
N LEU A 26 -9.38 -3.26 -33.24
CA LEU A 26 -9.20 -3.90 -31.92
C LEU A 26 -7.78 -4.45 -31.70
N SER A 27 -7.12 -4.95 -32.76
CA SER A 27 -5.74 -5.48 -32.66
C SER A 27 -4.69 -4.39 -32.38
N ALA A 28 -4.88 -3.18 -32.90
CA ALA A 28 -3.93 -2.09 -32.69
C ALA A 28 -3.90 -1.60 -31.23
N LEU A 29 -5.07 -1.57 -30.58
CA LEU A 29 -5.20 -1.19 -29.17
C LEU A 29 -4.60 -2.23 -28.23
N VAL A 30 -4.77 -3.53 -28.53
CA VAL A 30 -4.17 -4.62 -27.75
C VAL A 30 -2.64 -4.60 -27.86
N ALA A 31 -2.10 -4.41 -29.07
CA ALA A 31 -0.66 -4.30 -29.29
C ALA A 31 -0.06 -3.07 -28.58
N LEU A 32 -0.74 -1.93 -28.64
CA LEU A 32 -0.32 -0.71 -27.95
C LEU A 32 -0.35 -0.87 -26.42
N PHE A 33 -1.39 -1.52 -25.88
CA PHE A 33 -1.50 -1.77 -24.44
C PHE A 33 -0.40 -2.73 -23.94
N LEU A 34 -0.07 -3.77 -24.71
CA LEU A 34 1.04 -4.68 -24.41
C LEU A 34 2.41 -3.98 -24.49
N PHE A 35 2.59 -3.08 -25.46
CA PHE A 35 3.81 -2.29 -25.59
C PHE A 35 4.01 -1.30 -24.42
N ILE A 36 2.94 -0.60 -24.01
CA ILE A 36 2.98 0.33 -22.87
C ILE A 36 3.22 -0.42 -21.54
N SER A 37 2.62 -1.60 -21.37
CA SER A 37 2.80 -2.42 -20.15
C SER A 37 4.22 -2.97 -20.03
N GLY A 38 4.87 -3.34 -21.15
CA GLY A 38 6.24 -3.86 -21.14
C GLY A 38 7.30 -2.81 -20.75
N LEU A 39 7.04 -1.52 -21.01
CA LEU A 39 7.99 -0.44 -20.74
C LEU A 39 7.99 0.04 -19.27
N GLY A 40 6.90 -0.23 -18.53
CA GLY A 40 6.73 0.24 -17.15
C GLY A 40 7.47 -0.57 -16.07
N ALA A 41 7.93 -1.78 -16.38
CA ALA A 41 8.52 -2.69 -15.39
C ALA A 41 9.97 -2.36 -15.01
N GLN A 42 10.66 -1.48 -15.74
CA GLN A 42 12.09 -1.23 -15.54
C GLN A 42 12.40 -0.05 -14.61
N LEU A 43 11.40 0.74 -14.19
CA LEU A 43 11.63 1.96 -13.39
C LEU A 43 11.40 1.78 -11.89
N VAL A 44 10.94 0.63 -11.41
CA VAL A 44 10.82 0.35 -9.98
C VAL A 44 12.05 -0.42 -9.50
N SER A 45 13.21 0.23 -9.54
CA SER A 45 14.30 -0.14 -8.63
C SER A 45 14.12 0.71 -7.38
N ALA A 46 13.47 0.13 -6.36
CA ALA A 46 13.48 0.70 -5.03
C ALA A 46 14.92 0.61 -4.49
N GLN A 47 15.77 1.57 -4.85
CA GLN A 47 17.12 1.69 -4.31
C GLN A 47 17.05 2.18 -2.87
N SER A 48 16.59 1.30 -1.97
CA SER A 48 16.98 1.39 -0.57
C SER A 48 18.47 1.08 -0.52
N ARG A 49 19.28 2.02 0.00
CA ARG A 49 20.70 1.74 0.18
C ARG A 49 20.85 0.59 1.17
N ARG A 50 21.84 -0.29 0.94
CA ARG A 50 22.16 -1.37 1.89
C ARG A 50 22.54 -0.77 3.24
N MET A 51 22.16 -1.45 4.31
CA MET A 51 22.65 -1.10 5.65
C MET A 51 24.15 -1.35 5.71
N GLU A 52 24.89 -0.32 6.09
CA GLU A 52 26.32 -0.38 6.34
C GLU A 52 26.59 -0.44 7.84
N LEU A 53 27.78 -0.89 8.23
CA LEU A 53 28.15 -0.97 9.65
C LEU A 53 28.05 0.38 10.35
N ASN A 54 28.42 1.47 9.65
CA ASN A 54 28.31 2.84 10.16
C ASN A 54 26.86 3.27 10.45
N ASP A 55 25.86 2.58 9.89
CA ASP A 55 24.47 2.89 10.18
C ASP A 55 24.02 2.39 11.53
N MET A 56 24.70 1.38 12.08
CA MET A 56 24.41 0.92 13.43
C MET A 56 24.65 2.03 14.47
N ALA A 57 25.67 2.87 14.27
CA ALA A 57 25.96 4.01 15.14
C ALA A 57 24.87 5.09 15.10
N LYS A 58 24.07 5.14 14.03
CA LYS A 58 22.98 6.10 13.85
C LYS A 58 21.67 5.62 14.49
N ILE A 59 21.61 4.37 14.95
CA ILE A 59 20.43 3.83 15.64
C ILE A 59 20.33 4.50 17.02
N VAL A 60 19.16 5.08 17.27
CA VAL A 60 18.83 5.69 18.56
C VAL A 60 17.85 4.77 19.28
N SER A 61 18.20 4.34 20.48
CA SER A 61 17.29 3.58 21.33
C SER A 61 16.53 4.53 22.24
N VAL A 62 15.21 4.35 22.32
CA VAL A 62 14.31 5.09 23.20
C VAL A 62 13.69 4.10 24.18
N SER A 63 13.73 4.42 25.47
CA SER A 63 13.27 3.52 26.53
C SER A 63 12.70 4.29 27.72
N ASP A 64 12.00 3.56 28.59
CA ASP A 64 11.43 4.05 29.85
C ASP A 64 10.63 5.37 29.71
N PRO A 65 9.54 5.37 28.91
CA PRO A 65 8.67 6.54 28.83
C PRO A 65 7.90 6.71 30.15
N GLN A 66 8.11 7.85 30.80
CA GLN A 66 7.44 8.23 32.04
C GLN A 66 6.55 9.44 31.81
N ILE A 67 5.26 9.29 32.08
CA ILE A 67 4.27 10.36 31.90
C ILE A 67 4.05 11.05 33.25
N SER A 68 4.08 12.38 33.24
CA SER A 68 3.70 13.19 34.40
C SER A 68 2.26 12.90 34.85
N PRO A 69 1.95 12.95 36.16
CA PRO A 69 0.58 12.72 36.65
C PRO A 69 -0.47 13.69 36.08
N ASP A 70 -0.06 14.89 35.68
CA ASP A 70 -0.95 15.89 35.06
C ASP A 70 -1.04 15.78 33.53
N GLY A 71 -0.32 14.83 32.93
CA GLY A 71 -0.35 14.50 31.50
C GLY A 71 0.27 15.56 30.57
N LYS A 72 1.00 16.56 31.10
CA LYS A 72 1.55 17.66 30.29
C LYS A 72 2.96 17.44 29.80
N SER A 73 3.66 16.47 30.39
CA SER A 73 5.02 16.13 30.00
C SER A 73 5.28 14.63 30.04
N ILE A 74 6.26 14.21 29.22
CA ILE A 74 6.79 12.86 29.13
C ILE A 74 8.31 12.97 29.22
N VAL A 75 8.94 12.13 30.05
CA VAL A 75 10.39 11.94 30.08
C VAL A 75 10.72 10.59 29.43
N ILE A 76 11.77 10.54 28.62
CA ILE A 76 12.29 9.30 28.04
C ILE A 76 13.80 9.19 28.26
N VAL A 77 14.32 7.97 28.22
CA VAL A 77 15.76 7.71 28.09
C VAL A 77 16.09 7.55 26.61
N VAL A 78 16.96 8.43 26.10
CA VAL A 78 17.56 8.32 24.77
C VAL A 78 18.97 7.77 24.90
N SER A 79 19.28 6.68 24.21
CA SER A 79 20.60 6.05 24.19
C SER A 79 21.19 6.06 22.78
N ARG A 80 22.43 6.53 22.64
CA ARG A 80 23.18 6.59 21.36
C ARG A 80 24.53 5.90 21.51
N ALA A 81 24.97 5.18 20.49
CA ALA A 81 26.27 4.54 20.49
C ALA A 81 27.39 5.58 20.30
N ASN A 82 28.35 5.61 21.21
CA ASN A 82 29.61 6.32 21.05
C ASN A 82 30.70 5.28 20.75
N LEU A 83 31.04 5.14 19.47
CA LEU A 83 32.01 4.13 19.00
C LEU A 83 33.45 4.47 19.39
N GLU A 84 33.78 5.75 19.59
CA GLU A 84 35.13 6.17 19.99
C GLU A 84 35.45 5.76 21.42
N GLN A 85 34.43 5.77 22.29
CA GLN A 85 34.54 5.45 23.71
C GLN A 85 34.02 4.06 24.07
N ASP A 86 33.65 3.25 23.07
CA ASP A 86 33.08 1.91 23.21
C ASP A 86 31.97 1.83 24.27
N ARG A 87 31.02 2.78 24.21
CA ARG A 87 29.95 2.89 25.20
C ARG A 87 28.67 3.45 24.60
N ASN A 88 27.57 3.30 25.33
CA ASN A 88 26.31 3.97 25.03
C ASN A 88 26.14 5.21 25.90
N GLU A 89 25.98 6.36 25.24
CA GLU A 89 25.66 7.62 25.90
C GLU A 89 24.15 7.72 26.10
N ARG A 90 23.75 8.09 27.32
CA ARG A 90 22.34 8.13 27.72
C ARG A 90 21.98 9.52 28.19
N GLU A 91 20.83 10.00 27.72
CA GLU A 91 20.30 11.31 28.02
C GLU A 91 18.83 11.17 28.43
N LEU A 92 18.44 11.92 29.48
CA LEU A 92 17.05 12.09 29.84
C LEU A 92 16.48 13.26 29.04
N VAL A 93 15.50 12.98 28.20
CA VAL A 93 14.84 13.99 27.38
C VAL A 93 13.41 14.17 27.86
N GLN A 94 13.04 15.42 28.14
CA GLN A 94 11.66 15.78 28.50
C GLN A 94 10.96 16.43 27.31
N PHE A 95 9.79 15.93 26.97
CA PHE A 95 8.85 16.55 26.03
C PHE A 95 7.69 17.16 26.79
N SER A 96 7.35 18.41 26.49
CA SER A 96 6.13 19.06 26.96
C SER A 96 5.11 19.12 25.81
N GLY A 97 3.90 18.65 26.05
CA GLY A 97 2.82 18.66 25.06
C GLY A 97 1.48 18.41 25.71
N ARG A 98 0.39 18.81 25.04
CA ARG A 98 -0.94 18.35 25.44
C ARG A 98 -1.15 16.96 24.87
N TYR A 99 -1.21 15.95 25.73
CA TYR A 99 -1.68 14.63 25.32
C TYR A 99 -3.18 14.72 25.02
N SER A 100 -3.55 14.77 23.74
CA SER A 100 -4.94 14.58 23.31
C SER A 100 -5.20 13.07 23.25
N SER A 101 -6.05 12.56 24.15
CA SER A 101 -6.49 11.15 24.09
C SER A 101 -7.06 10.86 22.71
N PRO A 102 -6.59 9.81 22.00
CA PRO A 102 -7.15 9.40 20.71
C PRO A 102 -8.61 8.94 20.80
N ASP A 103 -9.05 8.59 21.99
CA ASP A 103 -10.30 7.86 22.29
C ASP A 103 -11.47 8.82 22.63
N GLY A 104 -11.43 10.05 22.12
CA GLY A 104 -12.63 10.90 22.08
C GLY A 104 -13.74 10.14 21.37
N CYS A 105 -14.90 10.03 22.03
CA CYS A 105 -16.05 9.20 21.62
C CYS A 105 -16.33 9.14 20.12
#